data_AF-A0A1Q7WK27-F1
#
_entry.id   AF-A0A1Q7WK27-F1
#
_cell.length_a   1.000
_cell.length_b   1.000
_cell.length_c   1.000
_cell.angle_alpha   90.00
_cell.angle_beta   90.00
_cell.angle_gamma   90.00
#
_symmetry.space_group_name_H-M   'P 1'
#
loop_
_entity.id
_entity.type
_entity.pdbx_description
1 polymer ?
#
loop_
_entity_poly.entity_id
_entity_poly.type
_entity_poly.pdbx_seq_one_letter_code
_entity_poly.pdbx_strand_id
1 'polypeptide(L)'
;MRRALAAGAVALALPAAAGAQPGVGVNAKTGDGLYAAYCLSCHGVDGSGVTSTSHPRGVLDLEGLGPPLEGVGARAADFYLTTGYMPLANPHDQPRRKKSPFDDHEIAALVAYVASLGRGPGVPHPQPQRGDVSSGLSLFTEHCAGCHQVDAEGGYLTNAVAPPLLQATPVQIAEAVRIGPYLMPKFPANQISDAQLNSIIAYVQWAKHPDDPGGWSIGRIGPVPEGLVTWLIAAVALVGCCLVIGRRFQR
;
A
#
# COMPACT_ATOMS: atom_id res chain seq x y z
N MET A 1 68.71 -35.53 -2.60
CA MET A 1 67.85 -35.62 -1.40
C MET A 1 67.02 -34.33 -1.31
N ARG A 2 65.75 -34.35 -1.76
CA ARG A 2 64.54 -34.06 -0.94
C ARG A 2 64.78 -32.95 0.10
N ARG A 3 64.14 -31.78 0.01
CA ARG A 3 62.73 -31.59 0.43
C ARG A 3 62.14 -30.31 -0.20
N ALA A 4 61.01 -30.48 -0.89
CA ALA A 4 60.09 -29.40 -1.23
C ALA A 4 59.25 -29.05 0.01
N LEU A 5 59.13 -27.76 0.34
CA LEU A 5 58.15 -27.25 1.30
C LEU A 5 57.02 -26.61 0.50
N ALA A 6 55.91 -27.34 0.35
CA ALA A 6 54.66 -26.79 -0.14
C ALA A 6 53.91 -26.20 1.06
N ALA A 7 53.79 -24.87 1.10
CA ALA A 7 52.90 -24.17 2.01
C ALA A 7 51.47 -24.25 1.43
N GLY A 8 50.67 -25.18 1.93
CA GLY A 8 49.24 -25.27 1.62
C GLY A 8 48.47 -24.25 2.44
N ALA A 9 47.95 -23.20 1.79
CA ALA A 9 46.93 -22.34 2.39
C ALA A 9 45.59 -23.09 2.34
N VAL A 10 45.09 -23.52 3.50
CA VAL A 10 43.72 -24.03 3.63
C VAL A 10 42.80 -22.81 3.69
N ALA A 11 42.14 -22.50 2.58
CA ALA A 11 41.02 -21.57 2.58
C ALA A 11 39.81 -22.29 3.21
N LEU A 12 39.51 -21.99 4.48
CA LEU A 12 38.22 -22.32 5.06
C LEU A 12 37.15 -21.45 4.38
N ALA A 13 36.43 -22.03 3.43
CA ALA A 13 35.19 -21.46 2.95
C ALA A 13 34.13 -21.62 4.05
N LEU A 14 33.82 -20.52 4.75
CA LEU A 14 32.62 -20.44 5.58
C LEU A 14 31.40 -20.51 4.64
N PRO A 15 30.37 -21.33 4.94
CA PRO A 15 29.12 -21.24 4.21
C PRO A 15 28.54 -19.86 4.46
N ALA A 16 28.30 -19.10 3.38
CA ALA A 16 27.48 -17.91 3.45
C ALA A 16 26.13 -18.31 4.06
N ALA A 17 25.68 -17.55 5.06
CA ALA A 17 24.33 -17.67 5.59
C ALA A 17 23.35 -17.44 4.42
N ALA A 18 22.84 -18.53 3.87
CA ALA A 18 21.75 -18.50 2.93
C ALA A 18 20.57 -17.88 3.66
N GLY A 19 20.12 -16.70 3.20
CA GLY A 19 18.82 -16.17 3.59
C GLY A 19 17.78 -17.25 3.35
N ALA A 20 16.99 -17.55 4.39
CA ALA A 20 15.88 -18.49 4.27
C ALA A 20 14.92 -17.96 3.21
N GLN A 21 15.00 -18.52 2.01
CA GLN A 21 13.94 -18.44 1.02
C GLN A 21 12.75 -19.21 1.61
N PRO A 22 11.51 -18.67 1.59
CA PRO A 22 10.35 -19.48 1.91
C PRO A 22 10.32 -20.69 0.97
N GLY A 23 10.29 -21.87 1.56
CA GLY A 23 10.57 -23.13 0.90
C GLY A 23 9.66 -23.36 -0.30
N VAL A 24 10.30 -23.60 -1.45
CA VAL A 24 9.72 -24.38 -2.55
C VAL A 24 9.41 -25.77 -1.99
N GLY A 25 8.19 -25.99 -1.49
CA GLY A 25 7.80 -27.31 -0.97
C GLY A 25 6.71 -27.37 0.10
N VAL A 26 6.14 -26.25 0.58
CA VAL A 26 5.02 -26.34 1.53
C VAL A 26 3.70 -26.46 0.74
N ASN A 27 3.21 -27.69 0.55
CA ASN A 27 1.84 -27.95 0.07
C ASN A 27 0.84 -27.77 1.24
N ALA A 28 0.97 -26.68 2.00
CA ALA A 28 -0.02 -26.32 2.99
C ALA A 28 -1.09 -25.50 2.29
N LYS A 29 -2.19 -26.14 1.93
CA LYS A 29 -3.41 -25.42 1.52
C LYS A 29 -4.25 -24.99 2.72
N THR A 30 -3.79 -25.25 3.94
CA THR A 30 -4.45 -24.90 5.19
C THR A 30 -3.86 -23.60 5.74
N GLY A 31 -4.69 -22.80 6.42
CA GLY A 31 -4.29 -21.47 6.89
C GLY A 31 -3.16 -21.49 7.91
N ASP A 32 -3.14 -22.49 8.79
CA ASP A 32 -2.09 -22.72 9.79
C ASP A 32 -0.74 -23.08 9.15
N GLY A 33 -0.74 -23.93 8.12
CA GLY A 33 0.48 -24.30 7.42
C GLY A 33 1.03 -23.16 6.54
N LEU A 34 0.16 -22.37 5.89
CA LEU A 34 0.56 -21.14 5.20
C LEU A 34 1.13 -20.13 6.19
N TYR A 35 0.47 -19.93 7.34
CA TYR A 35 0.95 -19.05 8.39
C TYR A 35 2.34 -19.47 8.90
N ALA A 36 2.52 -20.77 9.12
CA ALA A 36 3.79 -21.32 9.58
C ALA A 36 4.92 -21.13 8.54
N ALA A 37 4.60 -21.19 7.25
CA ALA A 37 5.58 -21.02 6.19
C ALA A 37 5.95 -19.55 5.92
N TYR A 38 5.01 -18.61 6.07
CA TYR A 38 5.18 -17.24 5.57
C TYR A 38 5.09 -16.14 6.62
N CYS A 39 4.54 -16.40 7.82
CA CYS A 39 4.19 -15.35 8.78
C CYS A 39 4.86 -15.50 10.15
N LEU A 40 5.12 -16.73 10.61
CA LEU A 40 5.56 -16.99 11.99
C LEU A 40 6.87 -16.31 12.38
N SER A 41 7.76 -16.02 11.42
CA SER A 41 9.09 -15.46 11.69
C SER A 41 9.02 -14.00 12.16
N CYS A 42 7.97 -13.28 11.76
CA CYS A 42 7.73 -11.89 12.16
C CYS A 42 6.61 -11.80 13.19
N HIS A 43 5.57 -12.65 13.11
CA HIS A 43 4.36 -12.55 13.92
C HIS A 43 4.27 -13.57 15.06
N GLY A 44 5.28 -14.43 15.24
CA GLY A 44 5.28 -15.47 16.28
C GLY A 44 4.45 -16.70 15.90
N VAL A 45 4.68 -17.82 16.58
CA VAL A 45 4.03 -19.11 16.27
C VAL A 45 2.53 -19.09 16.52
N ASP A 46 2.09 -18.28 17.47
CA ASP A 46 0.71 -18.12 17.94
C ASP A 46 0.12 -16.75 17.56
N GLY A 47 0.86 -15.91 16.82
CA GLY A 47 0.42 -14.55 16.51
C GLY A 47 0.67 -13.54 17.62
N SER A 48 1.42 -13.89 18.67
CA SER A 48 1.79 -12.97 19.76
C SER A 48 2.73 -11.82 19.33
N GLY A 49 3.21 -11.83 18.08
CA GLY A 49 4.27 -10.95 17.60
C GLY A 49 5.64 -11.45 18.04
N VAL A 50 6.70 -10.86 17.49
CA VAL A 50 8.07 -11.15 17.94
C VAL A 50 8.61 -9.92 18.63
N THR A 51 8.51 -9.85 19.95
CA THR A 51 9.10 -8.78 20.78
C THR A 51 10.61 -9.00 20.90
N SER A 52 11.40 -8.54 19.92
CA SER A 52 12.84 -8.74 20.00
C SER A 52 13.49 -7.82 21.02
N THR A 53 14.14 -8.39 22.03
CA THR A 53 15.14 -7.70 22.90
C THR A 53 16.54 -7.70 22.29
N SER A 54 16.74 -8.30 21.11
CA SER A 54 18.05 -8.58 20.51
C SER A 54 18.23 -8.03 19.08
N HIS A 55 17.22 -7.39 18.49
CA HIS A 55 17.23 -6.75 17.17
C HIS A 55 16.61 -5.34 17.29
N PRO A 56 16.95 -4.37 16.42
CA PRO A 56 16.66 -2.96 16.66
C PRO A 56 15.15 -2.69 16.75
N ARG A 57 14.79 -1.51 17.28
CA ARG A 57 13.41 -0.98 17.30
C ARG A 57 12.71 -1.35 15.99
N GLY A 58 11.47 -1.82 16.08
CA GLY A 58 10.71 -2.32 14.94
C GLY A 58 10.36 -1.21 13.94
N VAL A 59 9.34 -1.46 13.14
CA VAL A 59 8.82 -0.46 12.20
C VAL A 59 8.03 0.57 13.00
N LEU A 60 8.44 1.84 12.94
CA LEU A 60 7.83 2.92 13.74
C LEU A 60 8.00 2.63 15.25
N ASP A 61 6.92 2.74 16.03
CA ASP A 61 6.91 2.52 17.48
C ASP A 61 6.66 1.05 17.88
N LEU A 62 6.79 0.11 16.93
CA LEU A 62 6.56 -1.31 17.21
C LEU A 62 7.77 -1.97 17.88
N GLU A 63 7.52 -2.78 18.91
CA GLU A 63 8.54 -3.62 19.53
C GLU A 63 8.72 -4.92 18.74
N GLY A 64 9.74 -4.96 17.89
CA GLY A 64 10.18 -6.14 17.16
C GLY A 64 9.79 -6.22 15.68
N LEU A 65 9.88 -7.42 15.07
CA LEU A 65 9.84 -7.57 13.60
C LEU A 65 8.44 -7.42 13.00
N GLY A 66 7.41 -7.88 13.73
CA GLY A 66 6.02 -7.78 13.33
C GLY A 66 5.12 -7.62 14.55
N PRO A 67 4.01 -6.86 14.43
CA PRO A 67 3.07 -6.68 15.52
C PRO A 67 2.34 -7.99 15.87
N PRO A 68 1.76 -8.09 17.07
CA PRO A 68 0.80 -9.15 17.38
C PRO A 68 -0.38 -9.12 16.42
N LEU A 69 -0.87 -10.31 16.06
CA LEU A 69 -2.04 -10.55 15.24
C LEU A 69 -3.27 -10.95 16.07
N GLU A 70 -3.10 -11.18 17.36
CA GLU A 70 -4.24 -11.39 18.26
C GLU A 70 -5.16 -10.17 18.25
N GLY A 71 -6.45 -10.40 17.97
CA GLY A 71 -7.48 -9.36 17.99
C GLY A 71 -7.55 -8.46 16.74
N VAL A 72 -6.63 -8.57 15.78
CA VAL A 72 -6.70 -7.79 14.53
C VAL A 72 -7.88 -8.22 13.64
N GLY A 73 -8.31 -9.47 13.78
CA GLY A 73 -9.46 -10.06 13.10
C GLY A 73 -9.25 -10.33 11.61
N ALA A 74 -10.30 -10.87 10.98
CA ALA A 74 -10.30 -11.17 9.55
C ALA A 74 -10.06 -9.92 8.69
N ARG A 75 -10.54 -8.77 9.15
CA ARG A 75 -10.44 -7.49 8.42
C ARG A 75 -9.00 -7.10 8.09
N ALA A 76 -8.10 -7.14 9.07
CA ALA A 76 -6.71 -6.75 8.84
C ALA A 76 -5.99 -7.77 7.97
N ALA A 77 -6.21 -9.06 8.22
CA ALA A 77 -5.64 -10.12 7.40
C ALA A 77 -6.07 -9.97 5.93
N ASP A 78 -7.36 -9.78 5.66
CA ASP A 78 -7.88 -9.65 4.30
C ASP A 78 -7.28 -8.43 3.58
N PHE A 79 -7.28 -7.26 4.25
CA PHE A 79 -6.66 -6.06 3.69
C PHE A 79 -5.20 -6.26 3.33
N TYR A 80 -4.37 -6.73 4.26
CA TYR A 80 -2.93 -6.85 4.05
C TYR A 80 -2.57 -7.93 3.01
N LEU A 81 -3.36 -9.01 2.92
CA LEU A 81 -3.12 -10.10 1.96
C LEU A 81 -3.65 -9.75 0.56
N THR A 82 -4.87 -9.22 0.44
CA THR A 82 -5.47 -8.90 -0.87
C THR A 82 -4.84 -7.69 -1.55
N THR A 83 -4.27 -6.76 -0.79
CA THR A 83 -3.47 -5.64 -1.33
C THR A 83 -2.02 -6.05 -1.65
N GLY A 84 -1.61 -7.23 -1.20
CA GLY A 84 -0.23 -7.72 -1.28
C GLY A 84 0.74 -6.96 -0.37
N TYR A 85 0.24 -6.23 0.62
CA TYR A 85 1.08 -5.55 1.60
C TYR A 85 1.82 -6.55 2.51
N MET A 86 1.25 -7.73 2.69
CA MET A 86 1.92 -8.86 3.33
C MET A 86 1.92 -10.09 2.40
N PRO A 87 2.97 -10.94 2.49
CA PRO A 87 4.15 -10.81 3.33
C PRO A 87 5.15 -9.77 2.79
N LEU A 88 5.81 -9.05 3.69
CA LEU A 88 6.95 -8.19 3.38
C LEU A 88 8.26 -8.98 3.39
N ALA A 89 9.20 -8.59 2.53
CA ALA A 89 10.54 -9.17 2.52
C ALA A 89 11.43 -8.57 3.62
N ASN A 90 11.29 -7.26 3.85
CA ASN A 90 11.95 -6.54 4.93
C ASN A 90 10.88 -5.81 5.74
N PRO A 91 10.79 -6.01 7.06
CA PRO A 91 9.81 -5.32 7.89
C PRO A 91 9.96 -3.79 7.81
N HIS A 92 11.18 -3.26 7.69
CA HIS A 92 11.44 -1.81 7.67
C HIS A 92 10.96 -1.09 6.39
N ASP A 93 10.57 -1.83 5.36
CA ASP A 93 10.05 -1.25 4.14
C ASP A 93 8.60 -0.82 4.32
N GLN A 94 8.24 0.35 3.76
CA GLN A 94 6.84 0.71 3.61
C GLN A 94 6.14 -0.33 2.70
N PRO A 95 4.97 -0.88 3.11
CA PRO A 95 4.18 -1.73 2.26
C PRO A 95 3.76 -1.00 0.97
N ARG A 96 3.99 -1.64 -0.17
CA ARG A 96 3.53 -1.18 -1.48
C ARG A 96 2.65 -2.23 -2.12
N ARG A 97 1.63 -1.77 -2.86
CA ARG A 97 0.71 -2.66 -3.57
C ARG A 97 1.49 -3.53 -4.53
N LYS A 98 1.32 -4.85 -4.42
CA LYS A 98 1.89 -5.85 -5.31
C LYS A 98 0.91 -7.00 -5.46
N LYS A 99 1.15 -7.88 -6.43
CA LYS A 99 0.38 -9.12 -6.51
C LYS A 99 0.67 -9.96 -5.26
N SER A 100 -0.38 -10.42 -4.60
CA SER A 100 -0.24 -11.38 -3.50
C SER A 100 0.45 -12.65 -4.02
N PRO A 101 1.40 -13.24 -3.26
CA PRO A 101 1.94 -14.55 -3.61
C PRO A 101 0.91 -15.68 -3.42
N PHE A 102 -0.20 -15.39 -2.74
CA PHE A 102 -1.27 -16.33 -2.44
C PHE A 102 -2.44 -16.17 -3.43
N ASP A 103 -3.10 -17.28 -3.75
CA ASP A 103 -4.38 -17.27 -4.45
C ASP A 103 -5.57 -16.98 -3.51
N ASP A 104 -6.77 -16.81 -4.05
CA ASP A 104 -7.97 -16.45 -3.27
C ASP A 104 -8.33 -17.51 -2.21
N HIS A 105 -8.06 -18.79 -2.46
CA HIS A 105 -8.32 -19.87 -1.49
C HIS A 105 -7.31 -19.84 -0.34
N GLU A 106 -6.04 -19.62 -0.67
CA GLU A 106 -4.95 -19.47 0.31
C GLU A 106 -5.14 -18.22 1.17
N ILE A 107 -5.55 -17.09 0.57
CA ILE A 107 -5.91 -15.88 1.29
C ILE A 107 -7.07 -16.16 2.25
N ALA A 108 -8.16 -16.77 1.78
CA ALA A 108 -9.30 -17.09 2.63
C ALA A 108 -8.90 -18.01 3.81
N ALA A 109 -8.03 -18.99 3.57
CA ALA A 109 -7.51 -19.88 4.62
C ALA A 109 -6.65 -19.12 5.65
N LEU A 110 -5.74 -18.26 5.20
CA LEU A 110 -4.92 -17.40 6.07
C LEU A 110 -5.78 -16.43 6.88
N VAL A 111 -6.78 -15.79 6.25
CA VAL A 111 -7.72 -14.87 6.91
C VAL A 111 -8.50 -15.60 8.00
N ALA A 112 -9.01 -16.80 7.71
CA ALA A 112 -9.71 -17.63 8.69
C ALA A 112 -8.80 -18.04 9.86
N TYR A 113 -7.54 -18.40 9.58
CA TYR A 113 -6.57 -18.74 10.61
C TYR A 113 -6.24 -17.55 11.51
N VAL A 114 -5.90 -16.39 10.94
CA VAL A 114 -5.62 -15.17 11.73
C VAL A 114 -6.84 -14.75 12.55
N ALA A 115 -8.05 -14.85 12.00
CA ALA A 115 -9.27 -14.59 12.73
C ALA A 115 -9.53 -15.58 13.89
N SER A 116 -8.92 -16.75 13.88
CA SER A 116 -9.02 -17.75 14.95
C SER A 116 -8.08 -17.46 16.14
N LEU A 117 -7.05 -16.65 15.94
CA LEU A 117 -6.06 -16.30 16.98
C LEU A 117 -6.63 -15.35 18.06
N GLY A 118 -7.80 -14.78 17.85
CA GLY A 118 -8.47 -13.96 18.86
C GLY A 118 -9.75 -13.31 18.35
N ARG A 119 -10.48 -12.62 19.25
CA ARG A 119 -11.68 -11.87 18.87
C ARG A 119 -11.29 -10.59 18.14
N GLY A 120 -11.66 -10.47 16.87
CA GLY A 120 -11.39 -9.27 16.09
C GLY A 120 -12.52 -8.95 15.09
N PRO A 121 -12.43 -7.79 14.42
CA PRO A 121 -13.43 -7.36 13.46
C PRO A 121 -13.44 -8.25 12.19
N GLY A 122 -14.64 -8.48 11.66
CA GLY A 122 -14.83 -9.11 10.35
C GLY A 122 -14.56 -8.16 9.17
N VAL A 123 -14.39 -8.77 7.99
CA VAL A 123 -14.31 -8.07 6.69
C VAL A 123 -15.60 -7.26 6.49
N PRO A 124 -15.52 -5.95 6.18
CA PRO A 124 -16.69 -5.12 5.98
C PRO A 124 -17.38 -5.41 4.65
N HIS A 125 -18.69 -5.16 4.61
CA HIS A 125 -19.49 -5.22 3.39
C HIS A 125 -20.05 -3.83 3.06
N PRO A 126 -19.21 -2.91 2.54
CA PRO A 126 -19.65 -1.56 2.22
C PRO A 126 -20.68 -1.56 1.08
N GLN A 127 -21.56 -0.56 1.10
CA GLN A 127 -22.65 -0.39 0.15
C GLN A 127 -22.54 1.01 -0.48
N PRO A 128 -21.54 1.23 -1.36
CA PRO A 128 -21.31 2.55 -1.94
C PRO A 128 -22.49 3.07 -2.76
N GLN A 129 -23.38 2.20 -3.23
CA GLN A 129 -24.61 2.58 -3.94
C GLN A 129 -25.59 3.35 -3.05
N ARG A 130 -25.43 3.28 -1.73
CA ARG A 130 -26.20 4.05 -0.73
C ARG A 130 -25.48 5.32 -0.29
N GLY A 131 -24.28 5.56 -0.80
CA GLY A 131 -23.49 6.76 -0.52
C GLY A 131 -23.89 7.92 -1.44
N ASP A 132 -23.63 9.14 -0.97
CA ASP A 132 -23.78 10.37 -1.75
C ASP A 132 -22.40 10.89 -2.17
N VAL A 133 -22.17 11.03 -3.48
CA VAL A 133 -20.85 11.42 -4.03
C VAL A 133 -20.44 12.82 -3.59
N SER A 134 -21.38 13.77 -3.52
CA SER A 134 -21.09 15.15 -3.11
C SER A 134 -20.66 15.21 -1.64
N SER A 135 -21.38 14.52 -0.76
CA SER A 135 -21.02 14.39 0.65
C SER A 135 -19.70 13.64 0.81
N GLY A 136 -19.49 12.62 -0.02
CA GLY A 136 -18.25 11.86 -0.09
C GLY A 136 -17.03 12.73 -0.43
N LEU A 137 -17.16 13.62 -1.42
CA LEU A 137 -16.14 14.60 -1.78
C LEU A 137 -15.77 15.49 -0.59
N SER A 138 -16.77 16.04 0.11
CA SER A 138 -16.52 16.89 1.28
C SER A 138 -15.80 16.13 2.40
N LEU A 139 -16.28 14.94 2.76
CA LEU A 139 -15.69 14.09 3.79
C LEU A 139 -14.27 13.64 3.43
N PHE A 140 -14.04 13.26 2.18
CA PHE A 140 -12.73 12.86 1.70
C PHE A 140 -11.76 14.03 1.67
N THR A 141 -12.21 15.23 1.28
CA THR A 141 -11.40 16.45 1.32
C THR A 141 -10.98 16.78 2.75
N GLU A 142 -11.89 16.63 3.71
CA GLU A 142 -11.63 16.92 5.13
C GLU A 142 -10.67 15.92 5.79
N HIS A 143 -10.78 14.63 5.47
CA HIS A 143 -10.10 13.57 6.22
C HIS A 143 -8.98 12.85 5.46
N CYS A 144 -8.97 12.87 4.13
CA CYS A 144 -8.13 11.98 3.32
C CYS A 144 -7.26 12.72 2.30
N ALA A 145 -7.77 13.81 1.71
CA ALA A 145 -7.11 14.50 0.60
C ALA A 145 -5.76 15.12 0.98
N GLY A 146 -5.51 15.40 2.27
CA GLY A 146 -4.21 15.87 2.73
C GLY A 146 -3.05 14.89 2.48
N CYS A 147 -3.35 13.59 2.30
CA CYS A 147 -2.36 12.57 1.96
C CYS A 147 -2.60 11.96 0.57
N HIS A 148 -3.87 11.69 0.22
CA HIS A 148 -4.22 10.99 -1.01
C HIS A 148 -4.51 11.90 -2.21
N GLN A 149 -4.44 13.23 -2.02
CA GLN A 149 -4.91 14.27 -2.94
C GLN A 149 -6.39 14.16 -3.26
N VAL A 150 -7.01 15.26 -3.69
CA VAL A 150 -8.48 15.32 -3.89
C VAL A 150 -8.97 14.26 -4.87
N ASP A 151 -8.21 13.98 -5.94
CA ASP A 151 -8.54 12.98 -6.95
C ASP A 151 -8.12 11.55 -6.58
N ALA A 152 -7.68 11.33 -5.34
CA ALA A 152 -7.25 10.04 -4.82
C ALA A 152 -6.04 9.41 -5.55
N GLU A 153 -5.19 10.24 -6.17
CA GLU A 153 -3.97 9.85 -6.89
C GLU A 153 -2.80 9.44 -5.97
N GLY A 154 -2.91 9.69 -4.66
CA GLY A 154 -1.81 9.41 -3.73
C GLY A 154 -0.69 10.44 -3.80
N GLY A 155 0.15 10.52 -2.77
CA GLY A 155 1.10 11.61 -2.53
C GLY A 155 2.37 11.22 -1.81
N TYR A 156 3.37 12.10 -1.89
CA TYR A 156 4.62 11.96 -1.15
C TYR A 156 4.56 12.76 0.15
N LEU A 157 4.84 12.07 1.26
CA LEU A 157 5.02 12.63 2.60
C LEU A 157 6.50 12.50 2.98
N THR A 158 6.92 13.21 4.03
CA THR A 158 8.32 13.25 4.49
C THR A 158 8.93 11.86 4.71
N ASN A 159 8.14 10.90 5.23
CA ASN A 159 8.60 9.55 5.57
C ASN A 159 7.70 8.44 4.99
N ALA A 160 6.80 8.76 4.07
CA ALA A 160 5.89 7.78 3.49
C ALA A 160 5.35 8.22 2.13
N VAL A 161 4.82 7.27 1.38
CA VAL A 161 4.08 7.53 0.14
C VAL A 161 2.65 7.04 0.32
N ALA A 162 1.68 7.94 0.29
CA ALA A 162 0.28 7.55 0.23
C ALA A 162 -0.02 6.98 -1.17
N PRO A 163 -0.55 5.74 -1.28
CA PRO A 163 -0.79 5.12 -2.57
C PRO A 163 -1.99 5.77 -3.30
N PRO A 164 -2.03 5.71 -4.64
CA PRO A 164 -3.25 5.96 -5.41
C PRO A 164 -4.34 4.97 -5.02
N LEU A 165 -5.57 5.45 -4.88
CA LEU A 165 -6.73 4.62 -4.54
C LEU A 165 -7.46 4.11 -5.79
N LEU A 166 -6.97 4.43 -6.99
CA LEU A 166 -7.61 4.10 -8.25
C LEU A 166 -7.82 2.59 -8.46
N GLN A 167 -6.97 1.76 -7.86
CA GLN A 167 -7.07 0.30 -7.93
C GLN A 167 -7.68 -0.35 -6.68
N ALA A 168 -8.00 0.42 -5.64
CA ALA A 168 -8.52 -0.10 -4.39
C ALA A 168 -9.99 -0.52 -4.53
N THR A 169 -10.38 -1.69 -4.02
CA THR A 169 -11.79 -2.11 -4.02
C THR A 169 -12.58 -1.38 -2.93
N PRO A 170 -13.92 -1.29 -3.02
CA PRO A 170 -14.76 -0.77 -1.94
C PRO A 170 -14.45 -1.40 -0.58
N VAL A 171 -14.25 -2.72 -0.54
CA VAL A 171 -13.89 -3.46 0.68
C VAL A 171 -12.53 -2.99 1.19
N GLN A 172 -11.50 -2.96 0.34
CA GLN A 172 -10.16 -2.50 0.73
C GLN A 172 -10.15 -1.07 1.27
N ILE A 173 -10.96 -0.17 0.69
CA ILE A 173 -11.09 1.21 1.20
C ILE A 173 -11.74 1.19 2.60
N ALA A 174 -12.83 0.44 2.77
CA ALA A 174 -13.50 0.33 4.06
C ALA A 174 -12.57 -0.26 5.14
N GLU A 175 -11.75 -1.24 4.78
CA GLU A 175 -10.79 -1.84 5.69
C GLU A 175 -9.66 -0.87 6.06
N ALA A 176 -9.06 -0.21 5.06
CA ALA A 176 -7.99 0.76 5.28
C ALA A 176 -8.43 1.89 6.23
N VAL A 177 -9.63 2.44 6.01
CA VAL A 177 -10.20 3.50 6.86
C VAL A 177 -10.35 3.03 8.31
N ARG A 178 -10.73 1.77 8.53
CA ARG A 178 -10.97 1.24 9.87
C ARG A 178 -9.70 0.78 10.59
N ILE A 179 -8.71 0.27 9.85
CA ILE A 179 -7.47 -0.26 10.41
C ILE A 179 -6.42 0.84 10.59
N GLY A 180 -6.33 1.77 9.63
CA GLY A 180 -5.23 2.75 9.56
C GLY A 180 -3.90 2.07 9.22
N PRO A 181 -3.70 1.61 7.98
CA PRO A 181 -2.47 0.90 7.60
C PRO A 181 -1.24 1.82 7.56
N TYR A 182 -0.12 1.31 8.05
CA TYR A 182 1.17 2.02 8.09
C TYR A 182 1.08 3.37 8.85
N LEU A 183 1.19 4.51 8.14
CA LEU A 183 1.05 5.85 8.74
C LEU A 183 -0.35 6.44 8.58
N MET A 184 -1.27 5.73 7.92
CA MET A 184 -2.65 6.20 7.78
C MET A 184 -3.36 6.14 9.14
N PRO A 185 -3.99 7.24 9.61
CA PRO A 185 -4.74 7.21 10.86
C PRO A 185 -5.96 6.28 10.74
N LYS A 186 -6.35 5.67 11.86
CA LYS A 186 -7.57 4.88 11.97
C LYS A 186 -8.78 5.80 12.16
N PHE A 187 -9.87 5.51 11.48
CA PHE A 187 -11.15 6.21 11.61
C PHE A 187 -12.22 5.23 12.10
N PRO A 188 -12.49 5.17 13.41
CA PRO A 188 -13.54 4.33 13.97
C PRO A 188 -14.95 4.80 13.59
N ALA A 189 -15.96 3.94 13.79
CA ALA A 189 -17.34 4.19 13.37
C ALA A 189 -18.00 5.40 14.05
N ASN A 190 -17.49 5.83 15.21
CA ASN A 190 -17.92 7.05 15.89
C ASN A 190 -17.32 8.34 15.32
N GLN A 191 -16.24 8.25 14.53
CA GLN A 191 -15.63 9.38 13.83
C GLN A 191 -16.12 9.45 12.38
N ILE A 192 -16.14 8.32 11.69
CA ILE A 192 -16.73 8.18 10.34
C ILE A 192 -17.73 7.05 10.40
N SER A 193 -19.03 7.35 10.42
CA SER A 193 -20.10 6.34 10.42
C SER A 193 -20.06 5.48 9.15
N ASP A 194 -20.71 4.32 9.14
CA ASP A 194 -20.77 3.46 7.95
C ASP A 194 -21.48 4.13 6.77
N ALA A 195 -22.46 5.00 7.04
CA ALA A 195 -23.11 5.81 6.01
C ALA A 195 -22.14 6.83 5.39
N GLN A 196 -21.38 7.55 6.21
CA GLN A 196 -20.34 8.47 5.74
C GLN A 196 -19.25 7.73 4.97
N LEU A 197 -18.83 6.55 5.46
CA LEU A 197 -17.86 5.70 4.78
C LEU A 197 -18.37 5.24 3.40
N ASN A 198 -19.65 4.87 3.28
CA ASN A 198 -20.24 4.55 1.98
C ASN A 198 -20.18 5.74 1.02
N SER A 199 -20.43 6.97 1.50
CA SER A 199 -20.28 8.19 0.69
C SER A 199 -18.82 8.44 0.27
N ILE A 200 -17.86 8.27 1.18
CA ILE A 200 -16.43 8.37 0.85
C ILE A 200 -16.03 7.34 -0.22
N ILE A 201 -16.46 6.09 -0.07
CA ILE A 201 -16.18 5.03 -1.05
C ILE A 201 -16.85 5.36 -2.38
N ALA A 202 -18.10 5.83 -2.38
CA ALA A 202 -18.79 6.26 -3.60
C ALA A 202 -18.02 7.36 -4.32
N TYR A 203 -17.50 8.35 -3.58
CA TYR A 203 -16.65 9.39 -4.14
C TYR A 203 -15.34 8.85 -4.73
N VAL A 204 -14.61 8.00 -4.00
CA VAL A 204 -13.37 7.40 -4.52
C VAL A 204 -13.62 6.55 -5.77
N GLN A 205 -14.77 5.87 -5.84
CA GLN A 205 -15.18 5.11 -7.03
C GLN A 205 -15.49 6.04 -8.22
N TRP A 206 -16.10 7.20 -7.97
CA TRP A 206 -16.31 8.25 -8.97
C TRP A 206 -14.98 8.86 -9.43
N ALA A 207 -14.06 9.16 -8.51
CA ALA A 207 -12.76 9.77 -8.78
C ALA A 207 -11.83 8.91 -9.67
N LYS A 208 -12.14 7.62 -9.84
CA LYS A 208 -11.47 6.75 -10.83
C LYS A 208 -11.74 7.14 -12.28
N HIS A 209 -12.94 7.66 -12.56
CA HIS A 209 -13.38 8.02 -13.90
C HIS A 209 -14.31 9.25 -13.84
N PRO A 210 -13.87 10.41 -13.31
CA PRO A 210 -14.68 11.60 -13.32
C PRO A 210 -14.72 12.18 -14.73
N ASP A 211 -15.84 12.80 -15.06
CA ASP A 211 -16.02 13.50 -16.32
C ASP A 211 -15.11 14.75 -16.35
N ASP A 212 -14.45 15.01 -17.49
CA ASP A 212 -13.59 16.18 -17.69
C ASP A 212 -14.30 17.21 -18.60
N PRO A 213 -15.25 18.02 -18.07
CA PRO A 213 -16.00 18.98 -18.89
C PRO A 213 -15.12 20.08 -19.52
N GLY A 214 -13.88 20.26 -19.05
CA GLY A 214 -12.89 21.21 -19.57
C GLY A 214 -11.96 20.69 -20.68
N GLY A 215 -12.12 19.43 -21.09
CA GLY A 215 -11.30 18.84 -22.15
C GLY A 215 -10.10 18.04 -21.61
N TRP A 216 -8.87 18.42 -21.96
CA TRP A 216 -7.68 17.64 -21.60
C TRP A 216 -7.38 17.70 -20.10
N SER A 217 -7.39 16.55 -19.44
CA SER A 217 -7.21 16.44 -17.99
C SER A 217 -5.76 16.51 -17.50
N ILE A 218 -4.76 16.36 -18.39
CA ILE A 218 -3.31 16.45 -18.08
C ILE A 218 -2.92 15.64 -16.81
N GLY A 219 -3.55 14.47 -16.62
CA GLY A 219 -3.30 13.60 -15.47
C GLY A 219 -3.79 14.15 -14.12
N ARG A 220 -4.54 15.25 -14.10
CA ARG A 220 -5.15 15.89 -12.92
C ARG A 220 -4.18 16.12 -11.76
N ILE A 221 -2.92 16.35 -12.11
CA ILE A 221 -1.82 16.58 -11.15
C ILE A 221 -1.91 18.00 -10.56
N GLY A 222 -2.86 18.81 -11.04
CA GLY A 222 -3.23 20.10 -10.47
C GLY A 222 -2.59 21.28 -11.19
N PRO A 223 -2.70 22.49 -10.58
CA PRO A 223 -2.47 23.75 -11.29
C PRO A 223 -1.01 23.97 -11.72
N VAL A 224 -0.06 23.27 -11.10
CA VAL A 224 1.36 23.44 -11.39
C VAL A 224 1.75 22.76 -12.72
N PRO A 225 1.55 21.44 -12.93
CA PRO A 225 1.79 20.82 -14.24
C PRO A 225 0.89 21.39 -15.34
N GLU A 226 -0.38 21.66 -15.05
CA GLU A 226 -1.31 22.29 -16.00
C GLU A 226 -0.83 23.68 -16.41
N GLY A 227 -0.36 24.49 -15.45
CA GLY A 227 0.23 25.80 -15.70
C GLY A 227 1.51 25.73 -16.54
N LEU A 228 2.37 24.75 -16.29
CA LEU A 228 3.58 24.54 -17.09
C LEU A 228 3.25 24.18 -18.54
N VAL A 229 2.32 23.26 -18.76
CA VAL A 229 1.86 22.89 -20.11
C VAL A 229 1.23 24.08 -20.82
N THR A 230 0.36 24.82 -20.12
CA THR A 230 -0.28 26.03 -20.65
C THR A 230 0.77 27.09 -21.02
N TRP A 231 1.76 27.32 -20.16
CA TRP A 231 2.83 28.27 -20.40
C TRP A 231 3.70 27.88 -21.60
N LEU A 232 4.07 26.60 -21.72
CA LEU A 232 4.85 26.10 -22.85
C LEU A 232 4.11 26.26 -24.17
N ILE A 233 2.83 25.88 -24.21
CA ILE A 233 1.97 26.02 -25.40
C ILE A 233 1.83 27.51 -25.76
N ALA A 234 1.53 28.36 -24.77
CA ALA A 234 1.38 29.80 -24.98
C ALA A 234 2.66 30.45 -25.47
N ALA A 235 3.82 30.12 -24.89
CA ALA A 235 5.12 30.66 -25.27
C ALA A 235 5.48 30.27 -26.72
N VAL A 236 5.29 29.00 -27.10
CA VAL A 236 5.53 28.53 -28.46
C VAL A 236 4.60 29.21 -29.46
N ALA A 237 3.31 29.33 -29.15
CA ALA A 237 2.34 30.02 -30.00
C ALA A 237 2.69 31.50 -30.18
N LEU A 238 3.07 32.18 -29.09
CA LEU A 238 3.43 33.60 -29.13
C LEU A 238 4.69 33.85 -29.96
N VAL A 239 5.75 33.06 -29.74
CA VAL A 239 6.98 33.15 -30.56
C VAL A 239 6.68 32.86 -32.02
N GLY A 240 5.88 31.82 -32.32
CA GLY A 240 5.45 31.49 -33.67
C GLY A 240 4.72 32.65 -34.36
N CYS A 241 3.76 33.28 -33.67
CA CYS A 241 3.05 34.46 -34.16
C CYS A 241 4.00 35.64 -34.42
N CYS A 242 4.93 35.93 -33.49
CA CYS A 242 5.93 36.99 -33.68
C CYS A 242 6.81 36.74 -34.92
N LEU A 243 7.24 35.51 -35.15
CA LEU A 243 8.04 35.14 -36.33
C LEU A 243 7.24 35.31 -37.64
N VAL A 244 5.97 34.92 -37.66
CA VAL A 244 5.08 35.07 -38.84
C VAL A 244 4.84 36.55 -39.15
N ILE A 245 4.53 37.35 -38.12
CA ILE A 245 4.28 38.78 -38.27
C ILE A 245 5.56 39.51 -38.71
N GLY A 246 6.70 39.22 -38.06
CA GLY A 246 7.99 39.83 -38.40
C GLY A 246 8.42 39.54 -39.84
N ARG A 247 8.22 38.31 -40.33
CA ARG A 247 8.51 37.94 -41.73
C ARG A 247 7.63 38.68 -42.75
N ARG A 248 6.42 39.11 -42.37
CA ARG A 248 5.54 39.90 -43.24
C ARG A 248 5.98 41.36 -43.37
N PHE A 249 6.64 41.92 -42.36
CA PHE A 249 7.15 43.29 -42.40
C PHE A 249 8.51 43.45 -43.09
N GLN A 250 9.20 42.34 -43.36
CA GLN A 250 10.48 42.33 -44.11
C GLN A 250 10.30 42.13 -45.63
N ARG A 251 9.06 42.01 -46.10
CA ARG A 251 8.71 42.02 -47.53
C ARG A 251 8.08 43.36 -47.89
#